data_AF-A0A969X4L4-F1
#
_entry.id   AF-A0A969X4L4-F1
#
_cell.length_a   1.000
_cell.length_b   1.000
_cell.length_c   1.000
_cell.angle_alpha   90.00
_cell.angle_beta   90.00
_cell.angle_gamma   90.00
#
_symmetry.space_group_name_H-M   'P 1'
#
loop_
_entity.id
_entity.type
_entity.pdbx_description
1 polymer ?
#
loop_
_entity_poly.entity_id
_entity_poly.type
_entity_poly.pdbx_seq_one_letter_code
_entity_poly.pdbx_strand_id
1 'polypeptide(L)'
;MGKLTKRTLFMFSLLDYKAMEEYFEQMQMAAQGWMLEKIEVITAKFRKSEPQKLKFSVDIFPYISAFDSHESKSVTEYRELCEASGWRFVTSSNKFQVFYAKTDEDPIPIQTDSVVEEKILRKSIFSSEFLLFLTFFLIFFLSLGSLFPFDYSKLFTNSGIVSTISNPLLILPVALYTGYYLLWFWKAKKNIKRGLSLPQTSLRAAQLRGNLLVFFTALFIFLYLTAIIADALGGYTFALYFLIIPLSGVAVGLWFRNIVLNKVRSRTKNILIFAGAILAITIIFTSFTTSLIISRGTLFEGIIGMKNELPDGYAASKLEDFGLKEEPHNTAFMRNSSFIVPTNYEYHEISTEGVIRTRYYEAINAAIAAYIFDGMLEREGSLLYRSVSAAPAEEWNVDRGYYLKDDSSMLLLLKDKLVILLDSEFDFSLPETIDAAKSGLDISD
;
A
#
# COMPACT_ATOMS: atom_id res chain seq x y z
N MET A 1 39.06 14.06 -15.94
CA MET A 1 38.75 12.64 -15.68
C MET A 1 37.67 12.57 -14.62
N GLY A 2 36.48 12.06 -14.95
CA GLY A 2 35.38 11.92 -13.99
C GLY A 2 35.76 10.91 -12.90
N LYS A 3 35.56 11.26 -11.62
CA LYS A 3 35.75 10.32 -10.51
C LYS A 3 34.77 9.14 -10.70
N LEU A 4 35.29 7.93 -10.87
CA LEU A 4 34.46 6.73 -10.98
C LEU A 4 33.66 6.55 -9.68
N THR A 5 32.34 6.43 -9.79
CA THR A 5 31.43 6.26 -8.65
C THR A 5 30.66 4.96 -8.78
N LYS A 6 30.34 4.34 -7.65
CA LYS A 6 29.54 3.12 -7.55
C LYS A 6 28.41 3.35 -6.56
N ARG A 7 27.21 2.89 -6.88
CA ARG A 7 26.07 2.86 -5.96
C ARG A 7 25.66 1.42 -5.70
N THR A 8 25.40 1.08 -4.45
CA THR A 8 24.91 -0.24 -4.05
C THR A 8 23.68 -0.09 -3.18
N LEU A 9 22.79 -1.09 -3.24
CA LEU A 9 21.69 -1.22 -2.29
C LEU A 9 22.28 -1.32 -0.86
N PHE A 10 21.78 -0.50 0.04
CA PHE A 10 22.26 -0.39 1.41
C PHE A 10 21.08 -0.35 2.36
N MET A 11 20.62 -1.53 2.77
CA MET A 11 19.45 -1.71 3.62
C MET A 11 19.83 -2.48 4.86
N PHE A 12 20.42 -1.78 5.81
CA PHE A 12 20.86 -2.31 7.09
C PHE A 12 20.02 -1.69 8.22
N SER A 13 19.71 -2.48 9.25
CA SER A 13 19.07 -1.97 10.48
C SER A 13 20.13 -1.32 11.39
N LEU A 14 19.68 -0.50 12.35
CA LEU A 14 20.53 -0.03 13.45
C LEU A 14 21.29 -1.16 14.17
N LEU A 15 20.74 -2.39 14.24
CA LEU A 15 21.45 -3.54 14.83
C LEU A 15 22.60 -4.09 14.00
N ASP A 16 22.71 -3.67 12.73
CA ASP A 16 23.70 -4.20 11.80
C ASP A 16 24.96 -3.32 11.70
N TYR A 17 25.16 -2.37 12.62
CA TYR A 17 26.30 -1.45 12.61
C TYR A 17 27.66 -2.16 12.47
N LYS A 18 27.87 -3.31 13.15
CA LYS A 18 29.08 -4.14 12.97
C LYS A 18 29.19 -4.79 11.59
N ALA A 19 28.08 -5.24 11.02
CA ALA A 19 28.06 -5.73 9.65
C ALA A 19 28.34 -4.61 8.64
N MET A 20 27.94 -3.37 8.93
CA MET A 20 28.29 -2.21 8.10
C MET A 20 29.78 -1.89 8.16
N GLU A 21 30.40 -1.96 9.33
CA GLU A 21 31.88 -1.84 9.48
C GLU A 21 32.57 -2.86 8.57
N GLU A 22 32.22 -4.15 8.69
CA GLU A 22 32.76 -5.23 7.84
C GLU A 22 32.52 -4.96 6.34
N TYR A 23 31.33 -4.48 5.98
CA TYR A 23 30.98 -4.16 4.59
C TYR A 23 31.85 -3.06 3.99
N PHE A 24 32.07 -1.97 4.73
CA PHE A 24 32.89 -0.85 4.28
C PHE A 24 34.38 -1.22 4.20
N GLU A 25 34.87 -2.00 5.16
CA GLU A 25 36.24 -2.55 5.13
C GLU A 25 36.44 -3.47 3.92
N GLN A 26 35.49 -4.38 3.63
CA GLN A 26 35.55 -5.24 2.44
C GLN A 26 35.53 -4.42 1.14
N MET A 27 34.71 -3.36 1.05
CA MET A 27 34.67 -2.49 -0.14
C MET A 27 36.00 -1.76 -0.38
N GLN A 28 36.69 -1.35 0.69
CA GLN A 28 37.97 -0.65 0.60
C GLN A 28 39.16 -1.60 0.36
N MET A 29 39.16 -2.77 0.99
CA MET A 29 40.23 -3.76 0.84
C MET A 29 40.15 -4.56 -0.46
N ALA A 30 38.97 -4.66 -1.08
CA ALA A 30 38.83 -5.33 -2.36
C ALA A 30 39.75 -4.71 -3.42
N ALA A 31 40.13 -5.49 -4.45
CA ALA A 31 41.03 -5.10 -5.55
C ALA A 31 40.62 -3.80 -6.30
N GLN A 32 39.45 -3.24 -5.99
CA GLN A 32 38.93 -2.02 -6.56
C GLN A 32 38.92 -0.79 -5.61
N GLY A 33 39.25 -0.88 -4.32
CA GLY A 33 39.45 0.29 -3.45
C GLY A 33 38.28 1.28 -3.38
N TRP A 34 37.09 0.83 -3.01
CA TRP A 34 35.89 1.68 -2.98
C TRP A 34 35.71 2.36 -1.62
N MET A 35 35.99 3.66 -1.55
CA MET A 35 35.81 4.45 -0.33
C MET A 35 34.37 4.94 -0.23
N LEU A 36 33.74 4.75 0.94
CA LEU A 36 32.42 5.28 1.21
C LEU A 36 32.43 6.82 1.08
N GLU A 37 31.47 7.36 0.35
CA GLU A 37 31.30 8.81 0.18
C GLU A 37 30.05 9.31 0.90
N LYS A 38 28.93 8.58 0.75
CA LYS A 38 27.64 8.99 1.32
C LYS A 38 26.71 7.80 1.49
N ILE A 39 25.91 7.83 2.56
CA ILE A 39 24.75 6.93 2.71
C ILE A 39 23.50 7.73 2.35
N GLU A 40 22.75 7.25 1.36
CA GLU A 40 21.43 7.75 0.97
C GLU A 40 20.33 6.92 1.66
N VAL A 41 19.06 7.08 1.27
CA VAL A 41 17.93 6.43 1.99
C VAL A 41 17.94 4.91 1.81
N ILE A 42 18.23 4.46 0.59
CA ILE A 42 18.24 3.02 0.24
C ILE A 42 19.57 2.57 -0.37
N THR A 43 20.48 3.50 -0.67
CA THR A 43 21.77 3.17 -1.32
C THR A 43 22.95 3.79 -0.61
N ALA A 44 24.11 3.13 -0.70
CA ALA A 44 25.40 3.73 -0.36
C ALA A 44 26.15 4.11 -1.65
N LYS A 45 26.72 5.31 -1.66
CA LYS A 45 27.55 5.83 -2.73
C LYS A 45 29.01 5.71 -2.34
N PHE A 46 29.79 5.14 -3.25
CA PHE A 46 31.23 4.93 -3.11
C PHE A 46 31.96 5.67 -4.23
N ARG A 47 33.15 6.19 -3.89
CA ARG A 47 34.10 6.77 -4.85
C ARG A 47 35.29 5.83 -5.00
N LYS A 48 35.83 5.76 -6.21
CA LYS A 48 37.06 5.02 -6.46
C LYS A 48 38.22 5.66 -5.70
N SER A 49 39.00 4.84 -5.00
CA SER A 49 40.22 5.20 -4.31
C SER A 49 41.25 4.09 -4.45
N GLU A 50 42.46 4.33 -3.97
CA GLU A 50 43.47 3.28 -3.85
C GLU A 50 43.06 2.28 -2.76
N PRO A 51 43.17 0.97 -2.99
CA PRO A 51 42.91 -0.02 -1.95
C PRO A 51 43.81 0.23 -0.73
N GLN A 52 43.20 0.40 0.44
CA GLN A 52 43.91 0.65 1.70
C GLN A 52 43.31 -0.21 2.79
N LYS A 53 44.14 -0.65 3.73
CA LYS A 53 43.65 -1.28 4.96
C LYS A 53 43.18 -0.18 5.90
N LEU A 54 41.88 0.05 5.91
CA LEU A 54 41.20 0.99 6.80
C LEU A 54 40.38 0.19 7.80
N LYS A 55 40.24 0.73 9.01
CA LYS A 55 39.29 0.28 10.02
C LYS A 55 38.08 1.21 9.99
N PHE A 56 36.87 0.67 9.92
CA PHE A 56 35.65 1.46 10.00
C PHE A 56 35.02 1.36 11.38
N SER A 57 34.38 2.43 11.82
CA SER A 57 33.51 2.43 12.99
C SER A 57 32.18 3.07 12.63
N VAL A 58 31.09 2.36 12.91
CA VAL A 58 29.73 2.84 12.69
C VAL A 58 29.09 2.99 14.07
N ASP A 59 29.07 4.22 14.59
CA ASP A 59 28.42 4.49 15.87
C ASP A 59 27.01 5.06 15.69
N ILE A 60 26.18 4.91 16.71
CA ILE A 60 24.79 5.30 16.73
C ILE A 60 24.62 6.44 17.73
N PHE A 61 24.34 7.63 17.21
CA PHE A 61 24.06 8.78 18.06
C PHE A 61 22.58 8.79 18.46
N PRO A 62 22.20 8.45 19.70
CA PRO A 62 20.80 8.15 20.05
C PRO A 62 19.92 9.41 20.16
N TYR A 63 20.53 10.60 20.15
CA TYR A 63 19.85 11.87 20.39
C TYR A 63 19.40 12.56 19.10
N ILE A 64 19.86 12.13 17.93
CA ILE A 64 19.38 12.63 16.63
C ILE A 64 18.05 11.96 16.27
N SER A 65 17.08 12.77 15.88
CA SER A 65 15.76 12.35 15.39
C SER A 65 15.60 12.69 13.91
N ALA A 66 14.54 12.17 13.28
CA ALA A 66 14.20 12.48 11.89
C ALA A 66 13.90 13.98 11.64
N PHE A 67 13.72 14.77 12.70
CA PHE A 67 13.42 16.21 12.65
C PHE A 67 14.61 17.09 13.02
N ASP A 68 15.76 16.50 13.37
CA ASP A 68 16.97 17.27 13.68
C ASP A 68 17.81 17.47 12.43
N SER A 69 18.51 18.60 12.36
CA SER A 69 19.53 18.81 11.32
C SER A 69 20.76 17.96 11.64
N HIS A 70 21.34 17.36 10.60
CA HIS A 70 22.62 16.64 10.69
C HIS A 70 23.82 17.55 11.00
N GLU A 71 23.63 18.87 10.96
CA GLU A 71 24.60 19.91 11.34
C GLU A 71 24.24 20.57 12.69
N SER A 72 23.45 19.88 13.52
CA SER A 72 23.15 20.38 14.87
C SER A 72 24.40 20.34 15.77
N LYS A 73 24.52 21.34 16.65
CA LYS A 73 25.70 21.54 17.53
C LYS A 73 26.12 20.27 18.28
N SER A 74 25.17 19.53 18.86
CA SER A 74 25.47 18.30 19.61
C SER A 74 26.03 17.17 18.75
N VAL A 75 25.65 17.11 17.47
CA VAL A 75 26.21 16.13 16.52
C VAL A 75 27.63 16.54 16.12
N THR A 76 27.85 17.83 15.88
CA THR A 76 29.18 18.36 15.54
C THR A 76 30.17 18.17 16.69
N GLU A 77 29.80 18.53 17.93
CA GLU A 77 30.64 18.32 19.12
C GLU A 77 30.99 16.84 19.33
N TYR A 78 30.03 15.94 19.08
CA TYR A 78 30.27 14.50 19.16
C TYR A 78 31.25 14.01 18.07
N ARG A 79 31.15 14.53 16.84
CA ARG A 79 32.11 14.22 15.77
C ARG A 79 33.51 14.73 16.11
N GLU A 80 33.63 15.96 16.59
CA GLU A 80 34.91 16.56 17.01
C GLU A 80 35.58 15.72 18.11
N LEU A 81 34.81 15.20 19.07
CA LEU A 81 35.31 14.29 20.11
C LEU A 81 35.86 12.98 19.53
N CYS A 82 35.16 12.40 18.55
CA CYS A 82 35.60 11.18 17.88
C CYS A 82 36.87 11.45 17.05
N GLU A 83 36.93 12.59 16.36
CA GLU A 83 38.11 12.99 15.58
C GLU A 83 39.33 13.25 16.45
N ALA A 84 39.15 13.86 17.63
CA ALA A 84 40.20 14.00 18.63
C ALA A 84 40.73 12.65 19.14
N SER A 85 39.95 11.57 19.00
CA SER A 85 40.33 10.20 19.38
C SER A 85 40.99 9.40 18.24
N GLY A 86 41.37 10.06 17.14
CA GLY A 86 42.08 9.45 16.01
C GLY A 86 41.18 8.93 14.89
N TRP A 87 39.87 9.17 14.96
CA TRP A 87 38.95 8.83 13.88
C TRP A 87 38.82 9.96 12.85
N ARG A 88 38.34 9.65 11.66
CA ARG A 88 38.00 10.64 10.62
C ARG A 88 36.56 10.45 10.18
N PHE A 89 35.75 11.50 10.23
CA PHE A 89 34.35 11.41 9.81
C PHE A 89 34.21 11.20 8.30
N VAL A 90 33.28 10.34 7.88
CA VAL A 90 32.96 10.09 6.46
C VAL A 90 31.60 10.68 6.11
N THR A 91 30.56 10.18 6.76
CA THR A 91 29.17 10.50 6.44
C THR A 91 28.28 10.13 7.62
N SER A 92 27.09 10.73 7.64
CA SER A 92 26.01 10.32 8.54
C SER A 92 24.75 10.00 7.75
N SER A 93 23.92 9.10 8.26
CA SER A 93 22.57 8.85 7.74
C SER A 93 21.68 8.35 8.87
N ASN A 94 20.48 8.93 9.00
CA ASN A 94 19.60 8.69 10.14
C ASN A 94 20.37 8.87 11.47
N LYS A 95 20.54 7.81 12.27
CA LYS A 95 21.30 7.84 13.53
C LYS A 95 22.75 7.42 13.41
N PHE A 96 23.17 6.91 12.24
CA PHE A 96 24.54 6.46 12.01
C PHE A 96 25.50 7.64 11.86
N GLN A 97 26.64 7.55 12.53
CA GLN A 97 27.84 8.34 12.28
C GLN A 97 28.95 7.37 11.86
N VAL A 98 29.43 7.52 10.63
CA VAL A 98 30.44 6.60 10.06
C VAL A 98 31.80 7.27 10.09
N PHE A 99 32.76 6.58 10.68
CA PHE A 99 34.14 7.01 10.82
C PHE A 99 35.09 5.97 10.25
N TYR A 100 36.31 6.40 9.92
CA TYR A 100 37.41 5.51 9.56
C TYR A 100 38.73 5.97 10.19
N ALA A 101 39.65 5.04 10.34
CA ALA A 101 41.05 5.31 10.66
C ALA A 101 41.94 4.35 9.85
N LYS A 102 43.22 4.67 9.71
CA LYS A 102 44.14 3.70 9.12
C LYS A 102 44.43 2.61 10.15
N THR A 103 44.62 1.36 9.70
CA THR A 103 44.80 0.22 10.61
C THR A 103 46.06 0.35 11.48
N ASP A 104 47.08 1.07 11.03
CA ASP A 104 48.33 1.36 11.74
C ASP A 104 48.22 2.47 12.79
N GLU A 105 47.15 3.27 12.77
CA GLU A 105 46.92 4.38 13.72
C GLU A 105 46.32 3.91 15.06
N ASP A 106 45.94 2.62 15.18
CA ASP A 106 45.29 1.97 16.33
C ASP A 106 44.35 2.89 17.14
N PRO A 107 43.25 3.38 16.52
CA PRO A 107 42.40 4.38 17.14
C PRO A 107 41.68 3.83 18.37
N ILE A 108 41.44 4.70 19.36
CA ILE A 108 40.70 4.35 20.57
C ILE A 108 39.27 3.96 20.16
N PRO A 109 38.76 2.76 20.52
CA PRO A 109 37.40 2.38 20.19
C PRO A 109 36.38 3.39 20.73
N ILE A 110 35.48 3.85 19.87
CA ILE A 110 34.47 4.86 20.22
C ILE A 110 33.60 4.39 21.40
N GLN A 111 33.24 3.11 21.41
CA GLN A 111 32.44 2.51 22.47
C GLN A 111 33.08 1.23 22.99
N THR A 112 33.35 1.20 24.30
CA THR A 112 34.02 0.07 24.98
C THR A 112 33.11 -0.64 25.98
N ASP A 113 32.06 0.03 26.47
CA ASP A 113 31.12 -0.53 27.44
C ASP A 113 29.87 -1.09 26.75
N SER A 114 29.72 -2.42 26.82
CA SER A 114 28.58 -3.18 26.27
C SER A 114 27.22 -2.82 26.89
N VAL A 115 27.18 -2.39 28.16
CA VAL A 115 25.95 -1.97 28.86
C VAL A 115 25.49 -0.61 28.33
N VAL A 116 26.43 0.31 28.16
CA VAL A 116 26.14 1.63 27.58
C VAL A 116 25.76 1.49 26.11
N GLU A 117 26.44 0.62 25.36
CA GLU A 117 26.15 0.34 23.96
C GLU A 117 24.75 -0.25 23.77
N GLU A 118 24.36 -1.21 24.61
CA GLU A 118 23.00 -1.78 24.60
C GLU A 118 21.94 -0.72 24.91
N LYS A 119 22.21 0.18 25.86
CA LYS A 119 21.29 1.27 26.21
C LYS A 119 21.12 2.26 25.05
N ILE A 120 22.19 2.58 24.34
CA ILE A 120 22.19 3.41 23.13
C ILE A 120 21.36 2.74 22.03
N LEU A 121 21.61 1.46 21.75
CA LEU A 121 20.89 0.67 20.74
C LEU A 121 19.41 0.56 21.08
N ARG A 122 19.06 0.21 22.32
CA ARG A 122 17.68 0.10 22.79
C ARG A 122 16.93 1.40 22.61
N LYS A 123 17.48 2.52 23.13
CA LYS A 123 16.86 3.83 22.97
C LYS A 123 16.68 4.19 21.49
N SER A 124 17.67 3.90 20.66
CA SER A 124 17.67 4.25 19.25
C SER A 124 16.61 3.49 18.45
N ILE A 125 16.52 2.17 18.65
CA ILE A 125 15.60 1.28 17.95
C ILE A 125 14.16 1.49 18.40
N PHE A 126 13.90 1.57 19.70
CA PHE A 126 12.54 1.78 20.23
C PHE A 126 11.94 3.14 19.86
N SER A 127 12.77 4.17 19.69
CA SER A 127 12.31 5.50 19.25
C SER A 127 12.22 5.66 17.72
N SER A 128 12.56 4.63 16.95
CA SER A 128 12.52 4.70 15.47
C SER A 128 12.02 3.39 14.86
N GLU A 129 12.93 2.48 14.48
CA GLU A 129 12.63 1.26 13.72
C GLU A 129 11.55 0.40 14.38
N PHE A 130 11.67 0.07 15.67
CA PHE A 130 10.72 -0.82 16.33
C PHE A 130 9.31 -0.23 16.39
N LEU A 131 9.18 1.07 16.69
CA LEU A 131 7.88 1.73 16.71
C LEU A 131 7.25 1.76 15.30
N LEU A 132 8.05 2.03 14.26
CA LEU A 132 7.60 1.99 12.87
C LEU A 132 7.07 0.61 12.48
N PHE A 133 7.86 -0.45 12.73
CA PHE A 133 7.44 -1.82 12.42
C PHE A 133 6.24 -2.24 13.27
N LEU A 134 6.17 -1.86 14.54
CA LEU A 134 5.01 -2.12 15.39
C LEU A 134 3.75 -1.42 14.88
N THR A 135 3.85 -0.16 14.45
CA THR A 135 2.73 0.57 13.84
C THR A 135 2.25 -0.10 12.56
N PHE A 136 3.16 -0.47 11.64
CA PHE A 136 2.77 -1.21 10.43
C PHE A 136 2.18 -2.58 10.75
N PHE A 137 2.71 -3.28 11.76
CA PHE A 137 2.18 -4.56 12.21
C PHE A 137 0.73 -4.40 12.66
N LEU A 138 0.44 -3.40 13.50
CA LEU A 138 -0.91 -3.12 13.97
C LEU A 138 -1.84 -2.70 12.84
N ILE A 139 -1.40 -1.87 11.90
CA ILE A 139 -2.21 -1.47 10.73
C ILE A 139 -2.60 -2.71 9.91
N PHE A 140 -1.62 -3.53 9.53
CA PHE A 140 -1.88 -4.73 8.73
C PHE A 140 -2.70 -5.77 9.52
N PHE A 141 -2.42 -5.96 10.80
CA PHE A 141 -3.18 -6.86 11.66
C PHE A 141 -4.65 -6.42 11.80
N LEU A 142 -4.92 -5.16 12.09
CA LEU A 142 -6.29 -4.63 12.18
C LEU A 142 -7.01 -4.72 10.85
N SER A 143 -6.32 -4.49 9.74
CA SER A 143 -6.91 -4.60 8.41
C SER A 143 -7.28 -6.04 8.01
N LEU A 144 -6.77 -7.08 8.70
CA LEU A 144 -7.26 -8.46 8.52
C LEU A 144 -8.73 -8.60 8.90
N GLY A 145 -9.23 -7.80 9.85
CA GLY A 145 -10.65 -7.79 10.20
C GLY A 145 -11.54 -7.44 9.02
N SER A 146 -11.03 -6.64 8.06
CA SER A 146 -11.77 -6.32 6.83
C SER A 146 -11.82 -7.48 5.83
N LEU A 147 -11.08 -8.57 6.03
CA LEU A 147 -11.05 -9.73 5.14
C LEU A 147 -12.13 -10.77 5.47
N PHE A 148 -12.68 -10.75 6.69
CA PHE A 148 -13.60 -11.78 7.17
C PHE A 148 -14.90 -11.16 7.73
N PRO A 149 -16.09 -11.58 7.25
CA PRO A 149 -16.30 -12.51 6.14
C PRO A 149 -15.79 -11.95 4.80
N PHE A 150 -15.39 -12.83 3.88
CA PHE A 150 -14.91 -12.42 2.57
C PHE A 150 -16.11 -11.94 1.73
N ASP A 151 -16.09 -10.66 1.36
CA ASP A 151 -17.12 -10.06 0.52
C ASP A 151 -16.84 -10.35 -0.96
N TYR A 152 -17.81 -10.96 -1.66
CA TYR A 152 -17.75 -11.25 -3.09
C TYR A 152 -17.45 -9.99 -3.93
N SER A 153 -17.84 -8.80 -3.45
CA SER A 153 -17.60 -7.54 -4.14
C SER A 153 -16.12 -7.23 -4.37
N LYS A 154 -15.21 -7.82 -3.58
CA LYS A 154 -13.77 -7.69 -3.77
C LYS A 154 -13.26 -8.37 -5.04
N LEU A 155 -14.04 -9.28 -5.63
CA LEU A 155 -13.72 -9.93 -6.90
C LEU A 155 -13.98 -9.00 -8.10
N PHE A 156 -14.69 -7.89 -7.91
CA PHE A 156 -15.07 -6.97 -8.99
C PHE A 156 -13.95 -6.02 -9.42
N THR A 157 -12.89 -5.90 -8.62
CA THR A 157 -11.73 -5.05 -8.93
C THR A 157 -10.42 -5.80 -8.69
N ASN A 158 -9.40 -5.53 -9.50
CA ASN A 158 -8.07 -6.09 -9.34
C ASN A 158 -7.41 -5.57 -8.05
N SER A 159 -7.65 -4.32 -7.68
CA SER A 159 -7.20 -3.77 -6.39
C SER A 159 -7.85 -4.47 -5.19
N GLY A 160 -9.13 -4.85 -5.29
CA GLY A 160 -9.82 -5.65 -4.29
C GLY A 160 -9.21 -7.04 -4.12
N ILE A 161 -8.90 -7.72 -5.23
CA ILE A 161 -8.23 -9.02 -5.24
C ILE A 161 -6.81 -8.91 -4.66
N VAL A 162 -6.00 -7.99 -5.18
CA VAL A 162 -4.60 -7.82 -4.75
C VAL A 162 -4.53 -7.43 -3.28
N SER A 163 -5.41 -6.55 -2.80
CA SER A 163 -5.45 -6.20 -1.38
C SER A 163 -5.83 -7.39 -0.49
N THR A 164 -6.78 -8.22 -0.90
CA THR A 164 -7.17 -9.43 -0.17
C THR A 164 -6.00 -10.40 -0.02
N ILE A 165 -5.25 -10.64 -1.10
CA ILE A 165 -4.15 -11.61 -1.11
C ILE A 165 -2.89 -11.03 -0.43
N SER A 166 -2.56 -9.76 -0.71
CA SER A 166 -1.28 -9.16 -0.31
C SER A 166 -1.25 -8.73 1.15
N ASN A 167 -2.39 -8.30 1.70
CA ASN A 167 -2.46 -7.77 3.06
C ASN A 167 -2.02 -8.78 4.16
N PRO A 168 -2.45 -10.06 4.16
CA PRO A 168 -1.91 -11.03 5.12
C PRO A 168 -0.42 -11.33 4.88
N LEU A 169 0.06 -11.26 3.64
CA LEU A 169 1.48 -11.48 3.31
C LEU A 169 2.38 -10.33 3.81
N LEU A 170 1.86 -9.10 3.88
CA LEU A 170 2.57 -7.92 4.38
C LEU A 170 2.90 -8.01 5.88
N ILE A 171 2.15 -8.82 6.64
CA ILE A 171 2.41 -9.04 8.07
C ILE A 171 3.73 -9.79 8.27
N LEU A 172 4.07 -10.72 7.39
CA LEU A 172 5.26 -11.58 7.55
C LEU A 172 6.57 -10.80 7.66
N PRO A 173 6.96 -9.92 6.72
CA PRO A 173 8.22 -9.18 6.84
C PRO A 173 8.24 -8.29 8.08
N VAL A 174 7.12 -7.67 8.43
CA VAL A 174 7.01 -6.79 9.60
C VAL A 174 7.13 -7.57 10.91
N ALA A 175 6.47 -8.73 11.00
CA ALA A 175 6.54 -9.64 12.14
C ALA A 175 7.96 -10.22 12.30
N LEU A 176 8.62 -10.59 11.20
CA LEU A 176 10.01 -11.06 11.21
C LEU A 176 10.98 -10.00 11.75
N TYR A 177 10.85 -8.74 11.33
CA TYR A 177 11.67 -7.64 11.85
C TYR A 177 11.37 -7.34 13.32
N THR A 178 10.10 -7.31 13.71
CA THR A 178 9.69 -7.12 15.11
C THR A 178 10.24 -8.24 15.99
N GLY A 179 10.10 -9.50 15.58
CA GLY A 179 10.64 -10.66 16.26
C GLY A 179 12.17 -10.66 16.32
N TYR A 180 12.85 -10.25 15.25
CA TYR A 180 14.30 -10.10 15.22
C TYR A 180 14.79 -9.11 16.30
N TYR A 181 14.15 -7.94 16.44
CA TYR A 181 14.49 -6.98 17.49
C TYR A 181 14.31 -7.57 18.89
N LEU A 182 13.16 -8.20 19.15
CA LEU A 182 12.88 -8.81 20.45
C LEU A 182 13.91 -9.90 20.81
N LEU A 183 14.22 -10.79 19.86
CA LEU A 183 15.20 -11.86 20.05
C LEU A 183 16.62 -11.31 20.24
N TRP A 184 16.98 -10.25 19.51
CA TRP A 184 18.29 -9.62 19.66
C TRP A 184 18.46 -9.00 21.05
N PHE A 185 17.49 -8.22 21.53
CA PHE A 185 17.55 -7.62 22.87
C PHE A 185 17.50 -8.66 23.99
N TRP A 186 16.75 -9.74 23.80
CA TRP A 186 16.75 -10.86 24.72
C TRP A 186 18.14 -11.53 24.82
N LYS A 187 18.80 -11.77 23.67
CA LYS A 187 20.17 -12.29 23.63
C LYS A 187 21.18 -11.30 24.21
N ALA A 188 21.06 -10.01 23.93
CA ALA A 188 21.93 -8.97 24.47
C ALA A 188 21.90 -8.95 26.00
N LYS A 189 20.70 -9.01 26.60
CA LYS A 189 20.54 -9.08 28.06
C LYS A 189 21.19 -10.33 28.66
N LYS A 190 21.14 -11.47 27.96
CA LYS A 190 21.80 -12.72 28.38
C LYS A 190 23.33 -12.63 28.27
N ASN A 191 23.85 -12.01 27.23
CA ASN A 191 25.29 -11.85 27.01
C ASN A 191 25.91 -10.92 28.04
N ILE A 192 25.27 -9.77 28.31
CA ILE A 192 25.71 -8.81 29.35
C ILE A 192 25.83 -9.50 30.71
N LYS A 193 24.83 -10.30 31.10
CA LYS A 193 24.87 -11.07 32.37
C LYS A 193 26.01 -12.08 32.46
N ARG A 194 26.57 -12.50 31.32
CA ARG A 194 27.67 -13.47 31.21
C ARG A 194 29.02 -12.82 30.94
N GLY A 195 29.09 -11.49 30.86
CA GLY A 195 30.30 -10.77 30.45
C GLY A 195 30.71 -11.03 29.00
N LEU A 196 29.78 -11.47 28.15
CA LEU A 196 30.01 -11.69 26.73
C LEU A 196 29.69 -10.43 25.93
N SER A 197 30.32 -10.27 24.76
CA SER A 197 30.03 -9.18 23.82
C SER A 197 28.57 -9.21 23.35
N LEU A 198 28.09 -8.06 22.87
CA LEU A 198 26.75 -7.97 22.28
C LEU A 198 26.60 -8.91 21.07
N PRO A 199 25.38 -9.37 20.77
CA PRO A 199 25.15 -10.23 19.61
C PRO A 199 25.53 -9.50 18.32
N GLN A 200 26.43 -10.08 17.55
CA GLN A 200 26.84 -9.54 16.26
C GLN A 200 26.08 -10.23 15.14
N THR A 201 25.53 -9.44 14.21
CA THR A 201 24.91 -9.96 12.99
C THR A 201 26.01 -10.14 11.95
N SER A 202 26.03 -11.29 11.26
CA SER A 202 26.94 -11.48 10.12
C SER A 202 26.53 -10.61 8.93
N LEU A 203 27.51 -10.16 8.14
CA LEU A 203 27.27 -9.36 6.95
C LEU A 203 26.25 -9.98 5.99
N ARG A 204 26.38 -11.29 5.72
CA ARG A 204 25.46 -12.02 4.84
C ARG A 204 24.03 -12.02 5.36
N ALA A 205 23.82 -12.23 6.66
CA ALA A 205 22.49 -12.24 7.25
C ALA A 205 21.84 -10.85 7.21
N ALA A 206 22.62 -9.80 7.48
CA ALA A 206 22.16 -8.43 7.40
C ALA A 206 21.75 -8.04 5.96
N GLN A 207 22.59 -8.35 4.98
CA GLN A 207 22.30 -8.11 3.56
C GLN A 207 21.07 -8.90 3.08
N LEU A 208 20.96 -10.18 3.45
CA LEU A 208 19.81 -10.99 3.07
C LEU A 208 18.51 -10.41 3.62
N ARG A 209 18.47 -10.06 4.92
CA ARG A 209 17.28 -9.49 5.56
C ARG A 209 16.88 -8.16 4.92
N GLY A 210 17.85 -7.27 4.67
CA GLY A 210 17.64 -6.00 3.98
C GLY A 210 17.12 -6.15 2.56
N ASN A 211 17.74 -7.06 1.79
CA ASN A 211 17.35 -7.34 0.40
C ASN A 211 15.94 -7.95 0.33
N LEU A 212 15.59 -8.86 1.25
CA LEU A 212 14.24 -9.42 1.34
C LEU A 212 13.22 -8.32 1.64
N LEU A 213 13.51 -7.41 2.58
CA LEU A 213 12.61 -6.29 2.88
C LEU A 213 12.35 -5.46 1.62
N VAL A 214 13.40 -5.06 0.90
CA VAL A 214 13.26 -4.27 -0.34
C VAL A 214 12.53 -5.04 -1.41
N PHE A 215 12.86 -6.31 -1.60
CA PHE A 215 12.21 -7.16 -2.60
C PHE A 215 10.72 -7.24 -2.34
N PHE A 216 10.29 -7.54 -1.11
CA PHE A 216 8.88 -7.60 -0.76
C PHE A 216 8.21 -6.22 -0.91
N THR A 217 8.82 -5.14 -0.41
CA THR A 217 8.28 -3.78 -0.59
C THR A 217 8.10 -3.43 -2.07
N ALA A 218 9.11 -3.69 -2.92
CA ALA A 218 9.05 -3.42 -4.35
C ALA A 218 8.00 -4.29 -5.05
N LEU A 219 7.90 -5.58 -4.69
CA LEU A 219 6.90 -6.50 -5.20
C LEU A 219 5.49 -6.01 -4.86
N PHE A 220 5.23 -5.60 -3.62
CA PHE A 220 3.92 -5.08 -3.23
C PHE A 220 3.58 -3.79 -3.96
N ILE A 221 4.50 -2.84 -4.06
CA ILE A 221 4.29 -1.61 -4.83
C ILE A 221 3.96 -1.97 -6.29
N PHE A 222 4.71 -2.89 -6.89
CA PHE A 222 4.47 -3.33 -8.26
C PHE A 222 3.09 -3.97 -8.45
N LEU A 223 2.69 -4.88 -7.56
CA LEU A 223 1.37 -5.52 -7.61
C LEU A 223 0.23 -4.53 -7.46
N TYR A 224 0.31 -3.61 -6.48
CA TYR A 224 -0.71 -2.58 -6.26
C TYR A 224 -0.80 -1.59 -7.43
N LEU A 225 0.35 -1.13 -7.97
CA LEU A 225 0.35 -0.24 -9.12
C LEU A 225 -0.24 -0.93 -10.36
N THR A 226 0.13 -2.19 -10.61
CA THR A 226 -0.41 -2.97 -11.72
C THR A 226 -1.92 -3.17 -11.56
N ALA A 227 -2.40 -3.46 -10.35
CA ALA A 227 -3.82 -3.61 -10.07
C ALA A 227 -4.60 -2.30 -10.29
N ILE A 228 -4.08 -1.17 -9.82
CA ILE A 228 -4.71 0.15 -10.02
C ILE A 228 -4.75 0.52 -11.50
N ILE A 229 -3.68 0.25 -12.25
CA ILE A 229 -3.64 0.48 -13.70
C ILE A 229 -4.65 -0.43 -14.42
N ALA A 230 -4.70 -1.72 -14.06
CA ALA A 230 -5.66 -2.66 -14.62
C ALA A 230 -7.12 -2.24 -14.34
N ASP A 231 -7.40 -1.77 -13.13
CA ASP A 231 -8.71 -1.23 -12.76
C ASP A 231 -9.08 0.01 -13.59
N ALA A 232 -8.15 0.95 -13.74
CA ALA A 232 -8.37 2.16 -14.54
C ALA A 232 -8.61 1.82 -16.03
N LEU A 233 -7.85 0.87 -16.60
CA LEU A 233 -8.06 0.38 -17.96
C LEU A 233 -9.39 -0.39 -18.10
N GLY A 234 -9.85 -1.02 -17.02
CA GLY A 234 -11.13 -1.71 -16.90
C GLY A 234 -12.35 -0.82 -16.76
N GLY A 235 -12.17 0.51 -16.66
CA GLY A 235 -13.23 1.49 -16.48
C GLY A 235 -13.36 2.06 -15.07
N TYR A 236 -12.72 1.43 -14.07
CA TYR A 236 -12.70 1.90 -12.68
C TYR A 236 -11.60 2.95 -12.45
N THR A 237 -11.72 4.11 -13.10
CA THR A 237 -10.74 5.21 -13.03
C THR A 237 -10.58 5.80 -11.63
N PHE A 238 -11.56 5.61 -10.75
CA PHE A 238 -11.52 6.03 -9.35
C PHE A 238 -10.32 5.41 -8.59
N ALA A 239 -9.82 4.24 -9.01
CA ALA A 239 -8.65 3.62 -8.43
C ALA A 239 -7.40 4.54 -8.46
N LEU A 240 -7.26 5.38 -9.48
CA LEU A 240 -6.13 6.33 -9.61
C LEU A 240 -6.14 7.39 -8.52
N TYR A 241 -7.33 7.75 -8.00
CA TYR A 241 -7.48 8.74 -6.96
C TYR A 241 -6.73 8.35 -5.68
N PHE A 242 -6.63 7.05 -5.38
CA PHE A 242 -5.89 6.53 -4.24
C PHE A 242 -4.37 6.77 -4.32
N LEU A 243 -3.81 7.10 -5.49
CA LEU A 243 -2.38 7.42 -5.65
C LEU A 243 -2.02 8.82 -5.15
N ILE A 244 -2.99 9.74 -5.02
CA ILE A 244 -2.73 11.13 -4.63
C ILE A 244 -2.10 11.21 -3.22
N ILE A 245 -2.61 10.44 -2.27
CA ILE A 245 -2.12 10.41 -0.88
C ILE A 245 -0.66 9.92 -0.80
N PRO A 246 -0.28 8.73 -1.30
CA PRO A 246 1.11 8.29 -1.23
C PRO A 246 2.06 9.19 -2.03
N LEU A 247 1.65 9.70 -3.19
CA LEU A 247 2.48 10.62 -3.98
C LEU A 247 2.72 11.96 -3.26
N SER A 248 1.67 12.52 -2.66
CA SER A 248 1.80 13.74 -1.84
C SER A 248 2.69 13.51 -0.61
N GLY A 249 2.56 12.36 0.07
CA GLY A 249 3.42 11.97 1.18
C GLY A 249 4.90 11.89 0.78
N VAL A 250 5.21 11.27 -0.37
CA VAL A 250 6.57 11.22 -0.92
C VAL A 250 7.07 12.62 -1.24
N ALA A 251 6.26 13.46 -1.88
CA ALA A 251 6.61 14.84 -2.22
C ALA A 251 6.93 15.66 -0.96
N VAL A 252 6.11 15.57 0.09
CA VAL A 252 6.34 16.23 1.38
C VAL A 252 7.62 15.71 2.04
N GLY A 253 7.85 14.39 2.03
CA GLY A 253 9.05 13.79 2.59
C GLY A 253 10.33 14.28 1.89
N LEU A 254 10.32 14.35 0.56
CA LEU A 254 11.44 14.86 -0.24
C LEU A 254 11.66 16.36 -0.01
N TRP A 255 10.59 17.15 0.00
CA TRP A 255 10.63 18.58 0.31
C TRP A 255 11.21 18.82 1.72
N PHE A 256 10.72 18.09 2.71
CA PHE A 256 11.16 18.20 4.09
C PHE A 256 12.66 17.87 4.22
N ARG A 257 13.10 16.77 3.60
CA ARG A 257 14.50 16.35 3.61
C ARG A 257 15.43 17.35 2.92
N ASN A 258 15.06 17.84 1.74
CA ASN A 258 15.96 18.63 0.90
C ASN A 258 15.93 20.13 1.22
N ILE A 259 14.88 20.63 1.86
CA ILE A 259 14.70 22.07 2.12
C ILE A 259 14.65 22.37 3.62
N VAL A 260 13.90 21.59 4.40
CA VAL A 260 13.67 21.91 5.82
C VAL A 260 14.84 21.47 6.68
N LEU A 261 15.33 20.23 6.52
CA LEU A 261 16.44 19.69 7.33
C LEU A 261 17.80 20.30 7.03
N ASN A 262 17.98 20.93 5.86
CA ASN A 262 19.19 21.66 5.50
C ASN A 262 19.35 22.99 6.25
N LYS A 263 18.33 23.41 7.02
CA LYS A 263 18.39 24.62 7.84
C LYS A 263 18.57 24.25 9.31
N VAL A 264 19.54 24.87 9.97
CA VAL A 264 19.77 24.71 11.41
C VAL A 264 18.60 25.34 12.17
N ARG A 265 17.71 24.50 12.70
CA ARG A 265 16.48 24.88 13.42
C ARG A 265 16.28 23.96 14.61
N SER A 266 15.49 24.39 15.59
CA SER A 266 15.09 23.53 16.70
C SER A 266 14.18 22.41 16.21
N ARG A 267 14.26 21.25 16.87
CA ARG A 267 13.43 20.07 16.61
C ARG A 267 11.94 20.42 16.60
N THR A 268 11.47 21.15 17.60
CA THR A 268 10.06 21.54 17.72
C THR A 268 9.58 22.33 16.52
N LYS A 269 10.41 23.26 16.00
CA LYS A 269 10.05 24.05 14.82
C LYS A 269 9.96 23.17 13.57
N ASN A 270 10.85 22.21 13.40
CA ASN A 270 10.80 21.27 12.27
C ASN A 270 9.58 20.33 12.36
N ILE A 271 9.23 19.85 13.56
CA ILE A 271 8.00 19.08 13.79
C ILE A 271 6.78 19.90 13.41
N LEU A 272 6.68 21.16 13.86
CA LEU A 272 5.54 22.04 13.54
C LEU A 272 5.42 22.30 12.04
N ILE A 273 6.53 22.52 11.33
CA ILE A 273 6.51 22.69 9.87
C ILE A 273 6.02 21.42 9.17
N PHE A 274 6.52 20.25 9.57
CA PHE A 274 6.12 18.99 8.96
C PHE A 274 4.66 18.65 9.25
N ALA A 275 4.23 18.75 10.50
CA ALA A 275 2.85 18.52 10.92
C ALA A 275 1.89 19.51 10.23
N GLY A 276 2.27 20.79 10.14
CA GLY A 276 1.49 21.81 9.43
C GLY A 276 1.35 21.50 7.93
N ALA A 277 2.41 21.02 7.27
CA ALA A 277 2.36 20.62 5.87
C ALA A 277 1.44 19.42 5.63
N ILE A 278 1.53 18.38 6.48
CA ILE A 278 0.62 17.23 6.42
C ILE A 278 -0.82 17.68 6.65
N LEU A 279 -1.08 18.47 7.69
CA LEU A 279 -2.42 18.94 8.02
C LEU A 279 -3.02 19.79 6.89
N ALA A 280 -2.24 20.69 6.29
CA ALA A 280 -2.68 21.48 5.14
C ALA A 280 -3.05 20.60 3.94
N ILE A 281 -2.21 19.62 3.60
CA ILE A 281 -2.50 18.69 2.49
C ILE A 281 -3.75 17.88 2.77
N THR A 282 -3.91 17.36 3.99
CA THR A 282 -5.10 16.63 4.39
C THR A 282 -6.35 17.48 4.26
N ILE A 283 -6.33 18.73 4.74
CA ILE A 283 -7.48 19.66 4.64
C ILE A 283 -7.81 19.97 3.18
N ILE A 284 -6.80 20.27 2.36
CA ILE A 284 -7.00 20.55 0.93
C ILE A 284 -7.60 19.32 0.24
N PHE A 285 -7.03 18.13 0.49
CA PHE A 285 -7.49 16.89 -0.09
C PHE A 285 -8.92 16.54 0.32
N THR A 286 -9.26 16.64 1.61
CA THR A 286 -10.63 16.35 2.08
C THR A 286 -11.63 17.37 1.55
N SER A 287 -11.29 18.66 1.57
CA SER A 287 -12.16 19.72 1.04
C SER A 287 -12.41 19.54 -0.46
N PHE A 288 -11.35 19.21 -1.21
CA PHE A 288 -11.45 18.91 -2.64
C PHE A 288 -12.33 17.68 -2.90
N THR A 289 -12.08 16.58 -2.18
CA THR A 289 -12.87 15.34 -2.30
C THR A 289 -14.35 15.59 -2.00
N THR A 290 -14.64 16.29 -0.90
CA THR A 290 -16.02 16.61 -0.49
C THR A 290 -16.70 17.51 -1.53
N SER A 291 -16.02 18.54 -2.03
CA SER A 291 -16.57 19.41 -3.08
C SER A 291 -16.84 18.63 -4.37
N LEU A 292 -15.95 17.70 -4.74
CA LEU A 292 -16.11 16.84 -5.91
C LEU A 292 -17.39 16.01 -5.79
N ILE A 293 -17.57 15.33 -4.65
CA ILE A 293 -18.74 14.48 -4.37
C ILE A 293 -20.04 15.30 -4.35
N ILE A 294 -20.04 16.47 -3.70
CA ILE A 294 -21.24 17.32 -3.60
C ILE A 294 -21.64 17.87 -4.97
N SER A 295 -20.65 18.27 -5.79
CA SER A 295 -20.94 18.89 -7.08
C SER A 295 -21.69 17.97 -8.03
N ARG A 296 -21.49 16.64 -7.91
CA ARG A 296 -21.92 15.61 -8.90
C ARG A 296 -21.75 16.09 -10.35
N GLY A 297 -20.73 16.90 -10.60
CA GLY A 297 -20.49 17.49 -11.91
C GLY A 297 -19.72 16.55 -12.82
N THR A 298 -19.49 16.99 -14.05
CA THR A 298 -18.75 16.24 -15.09
C THR A 298 -17.38 15.74 -14.65
N LEU A 299 -16.69 16.47 -13.76
CA LEU A 299 -15.43 16.04 -13.15
C LEU A 299 -15.60 14.80 -12.25
N PHE A 300 -16.66 14.74 -11.45
CA PHE A 300 -16.97 13.59 -10.61
C PHE A 300 -17.30 12.37 -11.48
N GLU A 301 -18.20 12.54 -12.45
CA GLU A 301 -18.60 11.51 -13.41
C GLU A 301 -17.40 10.93 -14.17
N GLY A 302 -16.51 11.80 -14.68
CA GLY A 302 -15.29 11.36 -15.36
C GLY A 302 -14.30 10.60 -14.45
N ILE A 303 -14.21 10.97 -13.17
CA ILE A 303 -13.33 10.29 -12.20
C ILE A 303 -13.86 8.91 -11.82
N ILE A 304 -15.17 8.69 -11.83
CA ILE A 304 -15.76 7.36 -11.57
C ILE A 304 -16.00 6.55 -12.86
N GLY A 305 -15.70 7.11 -14.03
CA GLY A 305 -15.88 6.44 -15.32
C GLY A 305 -17.34 6.32 -15.76
N MET A 306 -18.22 7.18 -15.25
CA MET A 306 -19.64 7.19 -15.59
C MET A 306 -19.85 7.75 -17.01
N LYS A 307 -20.73 7.10 -17.76
CA LYS A 307 -21.25 7.58 -19.06
C LYS A 307 -22.76 7.74 -18.96
N ASN A 308 -23.32 8.66 -19.74
CA ASN A 308 -24.76 8.98 -19.70
C ASN A 308 -25.57 8.24 -20.76
N GLU A 309 -25.05 7.11 -21.27
CA GLU A 309 -25.66 6.28 -22.30
C GLU A 309 -25.16 4.84 -22.18
N LEU A 310 -25.95 3.87 -22.65
CA LEU A 310 -25.53 2.47 -22.79
C LEU A 310 -24.66 2.34 -24.05
N PRO A 311 -23.36 1.99 -23.94
CA PRO A 311 -22.52 1.80 -25.12
C PRO A 311 -22.94 0.56 -25.93
N ASP A 312 -22.64 0.58 -27.24
CA ASP A 312 -22.87 -0.58 -28.11
C ASP A 312 -22.16 -1.85 -27.59
N GLY A 313 -22.84 -2.99 -27.66
CA GLY A 313 -22.32 -4.30 -27.24
C GLY A 313 -22.50 -4.63 -25.76
N TYR A 314 -23.24 -3.82 -24.99
CA TYR A 314 -23.65 -4.12 -23.61
C TYR A 314 -25.15 -4.41 -23.57
N ALA A 315 -25.53 -5.50 -22.88
CA ALA A 315 -26.92 -5.88 -22.69
C ALA A 315 -27.46 -5.29 -21.38
N ALA A 316 -28.56 -4.54 -21.45
CA ALA A 316 -29.26 -4.03 -20.28
C ALA A 316 -30.71 -3.70 -20.63
N SER A 317 -31.61 -3.90 -19.68
CA SER A 317 -33.00 -3.52 -19.83
C SER A 317 -33.17 -1.99 -19.75
N LYS A 318 -33.92 -1.42 -20.69
CA LYS A 318 -34.25 0.00 -20.79
C LYS A 318 -35.72 0.24 -20.47
N LEU A 319 -36.10 1.44 -20.06
CA LEU A 319 -37.49 1.79 -19.79
C LEU A 319 -38.39 1.65 -21.04
N GLU A 320 -37.82 1.92 -22.22
CA GLU A 320 -38.52 1.74 -23.51
C GLU A 320 -38.98 0.29 -23.73
N ASP A 321 -38.22 -0.70 -23.26
CA ASP A 321 -38.55 -2.12 -23.38
C ASP A 321 -39.85 -2.46 -22.62
N PHE A 322 -40.19 -1.69 -21.57
CA PHE A 322 -41.40 -1.84 -20.76
C PHE A 322 -42.53 -0.92 -21.23
N GLY A 323 -42.41 -0.32 -22.41
CA GLY A 323 -43.45 0.51 -23.02
C GLY A 323 -43.49 1.96 -22.55
N LEU A 324 -42.52 2.39 -21.74
CA LEU A 324 -42.37 3.80 -21.35
C LEU A 324 -41.67 4.58 -22.46
N LYS A 325 -42.36 5.55 -23.05
CA LYS A 325 -41.85 6.35 -24.18
C LYS A 325 -41.23 7.69 -23.76
N GLU A 326 -41.33 8.04 -22.48
CA GLU A 326 -40.68 9.24 -21.93
C GLU A 326 -39.15 9.04 -21.94
N GLU A 327 -38.42 10.02 -22.45
CA GLU A 327 -36.96 9.99 -22.38
C GLU A 327 -36.50 10.09 -20.91
N PRO A 328 -35.60 9.21 -20.44
CA PRO A 328 -35.11 9.25 -19.08
C PRO A 328 -34.34 10.54 -18.80
N HIS A 329 -34.67 11.22 -17.70
CA HIS A 329 -33.95 12.44 -17.29
C HIS A 329 -32.59 12.13 -16.67
N ASN A 330 -32.34 10.89 -16.28
CA ASN A 330 -31.03 10.42 -15.82
C ASN A 330 -30.77 9.01 -16.36
N THR A 331 -29.66 8.90 -17.08
CA THR A 331 -29.12 7.62 -17.58
C THR A 331 -27.68 7.53 -17.12
N ALA A 332 -27.28 6.39 -16.58
CA ALA A 332 -25.88 6.19 -16.20
C ALA A 332 -25.42 4.75 -16.44
N PHE A 333 -24.23 4.65 -17.00
CA PHE A 333 -23.50 3.42 -17.25
C PHE A 333 -22.15 3.50 -16.56
N MET A 334 -21.82 2.49 -15.77
CA MET A 334 -20.52 2.32 -15.13
C MET A 334 -20.00 0.92 -15.40
N ARG A 335 -18.76 0.82 -15.88
CA ARG A 335 -18.10 -0.46 -16.13
C ARG A 335 -16.85 -0.60 -15.29
N ASN A 336 -16.67 -1.79 -14.76
CA ASN A 336 -15.44 -2.26 -14.14
C ASN A 336 -15.02 -3.59 -14.79
N SER A 337 -13.80 -4.04 -14.51
CA SER A 337 -13.37 -5.39 -14.88
C SER A 337 -12.27 -5.86 -13.95
N SER A 338 -12.26 -7.15 -13.65
CA SER A 338 -11.15 -7.81 -12.98
C SER A 338 -10.72 -9.07 -13.71
N PHE A 339 -9.58 -9.64 -13.33
CA PHE A 339 -9.15 -10.95 -13.83
C PHE A 339 -10.12 -12.09 -13.51
N ILE A 340 -11.00 -11.92 -12.50
CA ILE A 340 -11.95 -12.94 -12.04
C ILE A 340 -13.36 -12.69 -12.59
N VAL A 341 -13.73 -11.41 -12.77
CA VAL A 341 -15.00 -10.96 -13.34
C VAL A 341 -14.68 -10.00 -14.50
N PRO A 342 -14.38 -10.54 -15.70
CA PRO A 342 -13.91 -9.72 -16.83
C PRO A 342 -14.97 -8.73 -17.33
N THR A 343 -16.24 -9.07 -17.22
CA THR A 343 -17.37 -8.21 -17.60
C THR A 343 -18.16 -7.87 -16.35
N ASN A 344 -18.09 -6.61 -15.91
CA ASN A 344 -18.88 -6.10 -14.79
C ASN A 344 -19.37 -4.70 -15.13
N TYR A 345 -20.67 -4.49 -15.17
CA TYR A 345 -21.22 -3.16 -15.36
C TYR A 345 -22.56 -2.99 -14.66
N GLU A 346 -22.87 -1.72 -14.40
CA GLU A 346 -24.16 -1.27 -13.90
C GLU A 346 -24.71 -0.23 -14.88
N TYR A 347 -25.97 -0.43 -15.27
CA TYR A 347 -26.73 0.49 -16.09
C TYR A 347 -28.01 0.87 -15.36
N HIS A 348 -28.41 2.13 -15.42
CA HIS A 348 -29.73 2.53 -14.97
C HIS A 348 -30.32 3.69 -15.75
N GLU A 349 -31.65 3.69 -15.82
CA GLU A 349 -32.47 4.78 -16.33
C GLU A 349 -33.49 5.18 -15.27
N ILE A 350 -33.69 6.49 -15.14
CA ILE A 350 -34.66 7.10 -14.23
C ILE A 350 -35.48 8.10 -15.06
N SER A 351 -36.79 7.90 -15.08
CA SER A 351 -37.79 8.81 -15.65
C SER A 351 -38.78 9.24 -14.57
N THR A 352 -39.78 10.07 -14.90
CA THR A 352 -40.86 10.34 -13.96
C THR A 352 -41.85 9.18 -13.82
N GLU A 353 -41.91 8.30 -14.82
CA GLU A 353 -42.86 7.18 -14.91
C GLU A 353 -42.27 5.83 -14.47
N GLY A 354 -40.97 5.76 -14.20
CA GLY A 354 -40.34 4.53 -13.72
C GLY A 354 -38.81 4.58 -13.62
N VAL A 355 -38.28 3.55 -12.96
CA VAL A 355 -36.84 3.34 -12.75
C VAL A 355 -36.49 1.90 -13.12
N ILE A 356 -35.36 1.72 -13.80
CA ILE A 356 -34.78 0.40 -14.03
C ILE A 356 -33.28 0.42 -13.82
N ARG A 357 -32.76 -0.61 -13.15
CA ARG A 357 -31.34 -0.82 -12.91
C ARG A 357 -30.97 -2.24 -13.27
N THR A 358 -29.93 -2.38 -14.07
CA THR A 358 -29.32 -3.65 -14.44
C THR A 358 -27.90 -3.69 -13.89
N ARG A 359 -27.57 -4.69 -13.08
CA ARG A 359 -26.19 -5.05 -12.74
C ARG A 359 -25.85 -6.37 -13.40
N TYR A 360 -24.78 -6.39 -14.16
CA TYR A 360 -24.38 -7.53 -14.99
C TYR A 360 -22.96 -7.95 -14.63
N TYR A 361 -22.77 -9.23 -14.31
CA TYR A 361 -21.50 -9.81 -13.92
C TYR A 361 -21.23 -11.12 -14.64
N GLU A 362 -20.20 -11.16 -15.47
CA GLU A 362 -19.71 -12.39 -16.10
C GLU A 362 -18.40 -12.82 -15.44
N ALA A 363 -18.41 -13.98 -14.79
CA ALA A 363 -17.23 -14.54 -14.14
C ALA A 363 -16.43 -15.43 -15.11
N ILE A 364 -15.18 -15.74 -14.77
CA ILE A 364 -14.35 -16.65 -15.58
C ILE A 364 -14.88 -18.10 -15.62
N ASN A 365 -15.67 -18.52 -14.63
CA ASN A 365 -16.27 -19.85 -14.54
C ASN A 365 -17.55 -19.86 -13.68
N ALA A 366 -18.36 -20.92 -13.83
CA ALA A 366 -19.65 -21.06 -13.16
C ALA A 366 -19.55 -21.17 -11.63
N ALA A 367 -18.45 -21.71 -11.09
CA ALA A 367 -18.28 -21.81 -9.64
C ALA A 367 -18.12 -20.42 -9.00
N ILE A 368 -17.40 -19.51 -9.66
CA ILE A 368 -17.25 -18.12 -9.19
C ILE A 368 -18.55 -17.34 -9.37
N ALA A 369 -19.25 -17.53 -10.49
CA ALA A 369 -20.56 -16.94 -10.71
C ALA A 369 -21.56 -17.36 -9.62
N ALA A 370 -21.62 -18.66 -9.30
CA ALA A 370 -22.45 -19.18 -8.22
C ALA A 370 -22.07 -18.58 -6.86
N TYR A 371 -20.77 -18.44 -6.56
CA TYR A 371 -20.31 -17.80 -5.33
C TYR A 371 -20.75 -16.32 -5.23
N ILE A 372 -20.65 -15.56 -6.33
CA ILE A 372 -21.12 -14.18 -6.39
C ILE A 372 -22.63 -14.13 -6.21
N PHE A 373 -23.38 -14.98 -6.92
CA PHE A 373 -24.83 -15.08 -6.84
C PHE A 373 -25.31 -15.39 -5.41
N ASP A 374 -24.72 -16.40 -4.75
CA ASP A 374 -25.08 -16.78 -3.39
C ASP A 374 -24.78 -15.64 -2.40
N GLY A 375 -23.64 -14.97 -2.57
CA GLY A 375 -23.29 -13.80 -1.76
C GLY A 375 -24.23 -12.60 -1.99
N MET A 376 -24.66 -12.36 -3.23
CA MET A 376 -25.66 -11.33 -3.57
C MET A 376 -27.02 -11.67 -2.97
N LEU A 377 -27.45 -12.93 -3.08
CA LEU A 377 -28.71 -13.43 -2.52
C LEU A 377 -28.75 -13.26 -1.00
N GLU A 378 -27.68 -13.62 -0.29
CA GLU A 378 -27.56 -13.44 1.15
C GLU A 378 -27.56 -11.95 1.53
N ARG A 379 -26.79 -11.13 0.83
CA ARG A 379 -26.66 -9.69 1.15
C ARG A 379 -27.94 -8.93 0.88
N GLU A 380 -28.52 -9.06 -0.30
CA GLU A 380 -29.73 -8.32 -0.68
C GLU A 380 -30.95 -8.92 0.01
N GLY A 381 -31.06 -10.25 0.10
CA GLY A 381 -32.20 -10.93 0.74
C GLY A 381 -32.29 -10.76 2.27
N SER A 382 -31.19 -10.38 2.94
CA SER A 382 -31.18 -10.16 4.40
C SER A 382 -31.53 -8.73 4.83
N LEU A 383 -31.72 -7.80 3.89
CA LEU A 383 -32.07 -6.41 4.23
C LEU A 383 -33.51 -6.32 4.74
N LEU A 384 -33.77 -5.35 5.63
CA LEU A 384 -35.13 -5.05 6.10
C LEU A 384 -36.04 -4.74 4.90
N TYR A 385 -37.27 -5.29 4.93
CA TYR A 385 -38.29 -5.17 3.86
C TYR A 385 -37.96 -5.91 2.56
N ARG A 386 -36.97 -6.82 2.55
CA ARG A 386 -36.74 -7.76 1.46
C ARG A 386 -37.37 -9.10 1.78
N SER A 387 -37.82 -9.78 0.74
CA SER A 387 -38.30 -11.15 0.82
C SER A 387 -37.68 -11.95 -0.31
N VAL A 388 -37.45 -13.24 -0.06
CA VAL A 388 -36.81 -14.11 -1.03
C VAL A 388 -37.80 -15.17 -1.45
N SER A 389 -38.17 -15.17 -2.73
CA SER A 389 -39.00 -16.20 -3.35
C SER A 389 -38.36 -16.68 -4.65
N ALA A 390 -38.60 -17.94 -5.01
CA ALA A 390 -38.01 -18.51 -6.22
C ALA A 390 -38.66 -17.89 -7.47
N ALA A 391 -37.85 -17.45 -8.43
CA ALA A 391 -38.32 -17.10 -9.76
C ALA A 391 -38.31 -18.35 -10.66
N PRO A 392 -39.30 -18.55 -11.55
CA PRO A 392 -39.35 -19.75 -12.39
C PRO A 392 -38.16 -19.81 -13.36
N ALA A 393 -37.21 -20.70 -13.08
CA ALA A 393 -35.94 -20.79 -13.83
C ALA A 393 -36.14 -21.11 -15.33
N GLU A 394 -37.12 -21.96 -15.65
CA GLU A 394 -37.49 -22.30 -17.04
C GLU A 394 -38.05 -21.08 -17.78
N GLU A 395 -38.94 -20.32 -17.13
CA GLU A 395 -39.51 -19.11 -17.74
C GLU A 395 -38.46 -18.05 -17.97
N TRP A 396 -37.40 -17.99 -17.17
CA TRP A 396 -36.29 -17.04 -17.36
C TRP A 396 -35.15 -17.56 -18.23
N ASN A 397 -35.14 -18.85 -18.61
CA ASN A 397 -34.03 -19.52 -19.29
C ASN A 397 -32.69 -19.38 -18.54
N VAL A 398 -32.72 -19.69 -17.23
CA VAL A 398 -31.58 -19.56 -16.32
C VAL A 398 -31.40 -20.82 -15.46
N ASP A 399 -30.26 -20.98 -14.81
CA ASP A 399 -30.02 -22.11 -13.89
C ASP A 399 -30.73 -21.88 -12.55
N ARG A 400 -30.69 -20.64 -12.03
CA ARG A 400 -31.31 -20.24 -10.75
C ARG A 400 -31.82 -18.80 -10.85
N GLY A 401 -32.98 -18.54 -10.26
CA GLY A 401 -33.56 -17.21 -10.18
C GLY A 401 -34.31 -16.97 -8.86
N TYR A 402 -34.22 -15.76 -8.31
CA TYR A 402 -34.97 -15.35 -7.12
C TYR A 402 -35.50 -13.94 -7.24
N TYR A 403 -36.74 -13.74 -6.81
CA TYR A 403 -37.27 -12.42 -6.50
C TYR A 403 -36.81 -12.02 -5.09
N LEU A 404 -36.40 -10.76 -4.93
CA LEU A 404 -35.83 -10.20 -3.70
C LEU A 404 -36.74 -9.16 -3.02
N LYS A 405 -37.98 -9.02 -3.49
CA LYS A 405 -39.04 -8.18 -2.93
C LYS A 405 -40.38 -8.89 -3.08
N ASP A 406 -41.34 -8.55 -2.23
CA ASP A 406 -42.70 -9.14 -2.25
C ASP A 406 -43.48 -8.80 -3.52
N ASP A 407 -43.21 -7.63 -4.11
CA ASP A 407 -43.79 -7.16 -5.37
C ASP A 407 -43.04 -7.67 -6.62
N SER A 408 -42.08 -8.57 -6.43
CA SER A 408 -41.22 -9.13 -7.49
C SER A 408 -40.48 -8.09 -8.32
N SER A 409 -40.31 -6.85 -7.83
CA SER A 409 -39.66 -5.76 -8.57
C SER A 409 -38.13 -5.77 -8.52
N MET A 410 -37.55 -6.76 -7.83
CA MET A 410 -36.13 -7.02 -7.84
C MET A 410 -35.89 -8.50 -8.12
N LEU A 411 -35.06 -8.80 -9.11
CA LEU A 411 -34.82 -10.14 -9.63
C LEU A 411 -33.32 -10.42 -9.75
N LEU A 412 -32.87 -11.54 -9.17
CA LEU A 412 -31.50 -12.02 -9.27
C LEU A 412 -31.47 -13.32 -10.07
N LEU A 413 -30.64 -13.37 -11.11
CA LEU A 413 -30.52 -14.48 -12.06
C LEU A 413 -29.08 -15.03 -12.11
N LEU A 414 -28.94 -16.33 -12.30
CA LEU A 414 -27.69 -17.04 -12.58
C LEU A 414 -27.85 -17.93 -13.81
N LYS A 415 -26.98 -17.77 -14.80
CA LYS A 415 -26.92 -18.60 -16.02
C LYS A 415 -25.46 -18.89 -16.39
N ASP A 416 -25.01 -20.13 -16.25
CA ASP A 416 -23.61 -20.56 -16.42
C ASP A 416 -22.62 -19.68 -15.65
N LYS A 417 -21.97 -18.73 -16.34
CA LYS A 417 -20.97 -17.80 -15.77
C LYS A 417 -21.53 -16.41 -15.46
N LEU A 418 -22.79 -16.18 -15.78
CA LEU A 418 -23.45 -14.89 -15.76
C LEU A 418 -24.35 -14.74 -14.53
N VAL A 419 -24.20 -13.62 -13.83
CA VAL A 419 -25.08 -13.17 -12.75
C VAL A 419 -25.66 -11.82 -13.12
N ILE A 420 -26.99 -11.70 -13.06
CA ILE A 420 -27.71 -10.45 -13.35
C ILE A 420 -28.61 -10.11 -12.17
N LEU A 421 -28.56 -8.86 -11.73
CA LEU A 421 -29.52 -8.29 -10.79
C LEU A 421 -30.28 -7.16 -11.48
N LEU A 422 -31.59 -7.33 -11.58
CA LEU A 422 -32.54 -6.29 -12.00
C LEU A 422 -33.22 -5.70 -10.77
N ASP A 423 -33.35 -4.37 -10.74
CA ASP A 423 -34.16 -3.64 -9.75
C ASP A 423 -34.96 -2.57 -10.48
N SER A 424 -36.29 -2.63 -10.34
CA SER A 424 -37.19 -1.70 -10.99
C SER A 424 -38.44 -1.43 -10.14
N GLU A 425 -39.43 -0.78 -10.73
CA GLU A 425 -40.79 -0.66 -10.19
C GLU A 425 -41.77 -1.64 -10.86
N PHE A 426 -41.31 -2.39 -11.86
CA PHE A 426 -42.12 -3.37 -12.60
C PHE A 426 -42.14 -4.72 -11.90
N ASP A 427 -43.27 -5.40 -11.93
CA ASP A 427 -43.41 -6.77 -11.41
C ASP A 427 -42.82 -7.78 -12.40
N PHE A 428 -41.65 -8.36 -12.09
CA PHE A 428 -40.95 -9.35 -12.93
C PHE A 428 -41.56 -10.77 -12.86
N SER A 429 -42.76 -10.94 -12.31
CA SER A 429 -43.53 -12.19 -12.39
C SER A 429 -44.56 -12.20 -13.53
N LEU A 430 -44.80 -11.05 -14.17
CA LEU A 430 -45.76 -10.93 -15.27
C LEU A 430 -45.11 -11.33 -16.62
N PRO A 431 -45.81 -12.06 -17.50
CA PRO A 431 -45.25 -12.47 -18.80
C PRO A 431 -44.72 -11.30 -19.65
N GLU A 432 -45.43 -10.17 -19.68
CA GLU A 432 -45.05 -9.00 -20.47
C GLU A 432 -43.73 -8.37 -20.00
N THR A 433 -43.46 -8.36 -18.69
CA THR A 433 -42.23 -7.81 -18.12
C THR A 433 -41.06 -8.79 -18.24
N ILE A 434 -41.32 -10.10 -18.20
CA ILE A 434 -40.33 -11.15 -18.47
C ILE A 434 -39.82 -11.03 -19.91
N ASP A 435 -40.72 -10.93 -20.89
CA ASP A 435 -40.37 -10.83 -22.31
C ASP A 435 -39.59 -9.54 -22.60
N ALA A 436 -40.03 -8.41 -22.04
CA ALA A 436 -39.34 -7.12 -22.12
C ALA A 436 -37.92 -7.21 -21.56
N ALA A 437 -37.77 -7.73 -20.34
CA ALA A 437 -36.47 -7.85 -19.68
C ALA A 437 -35.51 -8.76 -20.46
N LYS A 438 -35.99 -9.91 -20.96
CA LYS A 438 -35.18 -10.85 -21.76
C LYS A 438 -34.66 -10.24 -23.04
N SER A 439 -35.49 -9.46 -23.74
CA SER A 439 -35.10 -8.77 -24.98
C SER A 439 -33.92 -7.83 -24.75
N GLY A 440 -33.89 -7.11 -23.62
CA GLY A 440 -32.79 -6.20 -23.28
C GLY A 440 -31.53 -6.90 -22.74
N LEU A 441 -31.66 -8.10 -22.16
CA LEU A 441 -30.56 -8.83 -21.51
C LEU A 441 -29.87 -9.89 -22.38
N ASP A 442 -30.36 -10.12 -23.61
CA ASP A 442 -29.85 -11.16 -24.52
C ASP A 442 -29.85 -12.58 -23.89
N ILE A 443 -30.86 -12.87 -23.06
CA ILE A 443 -31.05 -14.18 -22.39
C ILE A 443 -32.08 -15.04 -23.16
N SER A 444 -32.68 -14.50 -24.22
CA SER A 444 -33.61 -15.21 -25.10
C SER A 444 -32.88 -16.29 -25.92
N ASP A 445 -33.35 -17.54 -25.76
CA ASP A 445 -32.98 -18.79 -26.45
C ASP A 445 -31.61 -18.88 -27.15
#